data_AF-A0A8I3AAT4-F1
#
_entry.id   AF-A0A8I3AAT4-F1
#
_cell.length_a   1.000
_cell.length_b   1.000
_cell.length_c   1.000
_cell.angle_alpha   90.00
_cell.angle_beta   90.00
_cell.angle_gamma   90.00
#
_symmetry.space_group_name_H-M   'P 1'
#
loop_
_entity.id
_entity.type
_entity.pdbx_description
1 polymer ?
#
loop_
_entity_poly.entity_id
_entity_poly.type
_entity_poly.pdbx_seq_one_letter_code
_entity_poly.pdbx_strand_id
1 'polypeptide(L)'
;MIHVKWDRDVLHFPLPPLTTPLGQLRADLAAYTQLPVESFKLVYKGAVMKEDGAPLSTYKLKENATIALIGGHTLSSETSSTSATAAAPRMPNPKTKSTSTPPTEESTIVAIRHELERVREMLVPDVDAFVQALASSTGNGDENGNAGGVPESHPGPKATPLDHSRLSELLLQSLLRLDALHVSGLGADWPDARVQRKAAVREVQGVLDRLDEAWALR
;
A
#
# COMPACT_ATOMS: atom_id res chain seq x y z
N MET A 1 24.32 -7.97 -28.27
CA MET A 1 23.25 -7.04 -27.84
C MET A 1 22.74 -7.48 -26.46
N ILE A 2 22.19 -6.60 -25.64
CA ILE A 2 21.52 -6.95 -24.37
C ILE A 2 20.09 -6.41 -24.38
N HIS A 3 19.20 -7.12 -23.71
CA HIS A 3 17.77 -6.81 -23.66
C HIS A 3 17.46 -6.38 -22.23
N VAL A 4 17.06 -5.13 -22.04
CA VAL A 4 16.71 -4.57 -20.74
C VAL A 4 15.19 -4.43 -20.66
N LYS A 5 14.56 -5.28 -19.84
CA LYS A 5 13.13 -5.23 -19.57
C LYS A 5 12.87 -4.12 -18.56
N TRP A 6 12.10 -3.11 -18.94
CA TRP A 6 11.69 -2.01 -18.09
C TRP A 6 10.17 -1.90 -18.14
N ASP A 7 9.51 -2.18 -17.02
CA ASP A 7 8.05 -2.23 -16.91
C ASP A 7 7.41 -3.09 -18.02
N ARG A 8 6.73 -2.47 -19.00
CA ARG A 8 6.12 -3.15 -20.15
C ARG A 8 6.98 -3.09 -21.42
N ASP A 9 8.08 -2.36 -21.41
CA ASP A 9 8.96 -2.13 -22.55
C ASP A 9 10.25 -2.98 -22.47
N VAL A 10 10.82 -3.28 -23.65
CA VAL A 10 12.10 -3.98 -23.77
C VAL A 10 13.06 -3.13 -24.58
N LEU A 11 14.04 -2.57 -23.88
CA LEU A 11 15.08 -1.75 -24.46
C LEU A 11 16.23 -2.62 -24.96
N HIS A 12 16.79 -2.26 -26.12
CA HIS A 12 17.86 -3.02 -26.74
C HIS A 12 19.13 -2.17 -26.75
N PHE A 13 20.14 -2.62 -26.00
CA PHE A 13 21.43 -1.91 -25.92
C PHE A 13 22.54 -2.74 -26.58
N PRO A 14 23.53 -2.09 -27.23
CA PRO A 14 24.76 -2.78 -27.62
C PRO A 14 25.43 -3.33 -26.35
N LEU A 15 25.98 -4.54 -26.43
CA LEU A 15 26.68 -5.13 -25.27
C LEU A 15 28.01 -4.36 -25.12
N PRO A 16 28.22 -3.60 -24.02
CA PRO A 16 29.52 -3.00 -23.76
C PRO A 16 30.56 -4.10 -23.46
N PRO A 17 31.86 -3.83 -23.68
CA PRO A 17 32.93 -4.78 -23.37
C PRO A 17 32.80 -5.32 -21.94
N LEU A 18 33.07 -6.60 -21.70
CA LEU A 18 32.90 -7.23 -20.37
C LEU A 18 33.86 -6.70 -19.29
N THR A 19 34.81 -5.85 -19.67
CA THR A 19 35.70 -5.07 -18.79
C THR A 19 35.04 -3.81 -18.24
N THR A 20 33.92 -3.40 -18.83
CA THR A 20 33.19 -2.20 -18.45
C THR A 20 32.57 -2.39 -17.06
N PRO A 21 32.67 -1.39 -16.16
CA PRO A 21 32.02 -1.44 -14.86
C PRO A 21 30.49 -1.35 -15.00
N LEU A 22 29.78 -1.99 -14.08
CA LEU A 22 28.32 -1.94 -14.00
C LEU A 22 27.79 -0.49 -13.90
N GLY A 23 28.54 0.38 -13.22
CA GLY A 23 28.18 1.79 -13.07
C GLY A 23 28.07 2.54 -14.41
N GLN A 24 28.89 2.19 -15.40
CA GLN A 24 28.79 2.79 -16.74
C GLN A 24 27.50 2.33 -17.45
N LEU A 25 27.18 1.04 -17.38
CA LEU A 25 25.93 0.51 -17.93
C LEU A 25 24.70 1.15 -17.24
N ARG A 26 24.77 1.39 -15.93
CA ARG A 26 23.71 2.10 -15.19
C ARG A 26 23.62 3.57 -15.60
N ALA A 27 24.73 4.26 -15.81
CA ALA A 27 24.72 5.64 -16.29
C ALA A 27 24.08 5.74 -17.69
N ASP A 28 24.40 4.82 -18.60
CA ASP A 28 23.81 4.78 -19.94
C ASP A 28 22.29 4.48 -19.88
N LEU A 29 21.88 3.54 -19.02
CA LEU A 29 20.47 3.23 -18.79
C LEU A 29 19.71 4.37 -18.13
N ALA A 30 20.33 5.07 -17.17
CA ALA A 30 19.77 6.25 -16.52
C ALA A 30 19.56 7.40 -17.51
N ALA A 31 20.55 7.66 -18.37
CA ALA A 31 20.45 8.68 -19.42
C ALA A 31 19.32 8.36 -20.41
N TYR A 32 19.14 7.09 -20.75
CA TYR A 32 18.11 6.66 -21.69
C TYR A 32 16.70 6.65 -21.08
N THR A 33 16.55 6.11 -19.86
CA THR A 33 15.25 5.99 -19.17
C THR A 33 14.85 7.25 -18.41
N GLN A 34 15.74 8.24 -18.32
CA GLN A 34 15.61 9.44 -17.48
C GLN A 34 15.40 9.14 -16.00
N LEU A 35 15.81 7.93 -15.57
CA LEU A 35 15.72 7.50 -14.19
C LEU A 35 17.03 7.81 -13.47
N PRO A 36 16.99 8.33 -12.23
CA PRO A 36 18.18 8.38 -11.39
C PRO A 36 18.86 7.01 -11.29
N VAL A 37 20.19 6.96 -11.40
CA VAL A 37 20.98 5.71 -11.28
C VAL A 37 20.69 4.94 -9.99
N GLU A 38 20.30 5.65 -8.92
CA GLU A 38 19.92 5.11 -7.61
C GLU A 38 18.46 4.64 -7.53
N SER A 39 17.59 5.08 -8.45
CA SER A 39 16.15 4.78 -8.38
C SER A 39 15.77 3.45 -9.00
N PHE A 40 16.69 2.79 -9.73
CA PHE A 40 16.45 1.49 -10.35
C PHE A 40 17.57 0.50 -10.04
N LYS A 41 17.20 -0.78 -10.01
CA LYS A 41 18.08 -1.91 -9.79
C LYS A 41 18.11 -2.78 -11.03
N LEU A 42 19.28 -3.31 -11.35
CA LEU A 42 19.45 -4.28 -12.43
C LEU A 42 19.43 -5.69 -11.86
N VAL A 43 18.62 -6.56 -12.45
CA VAL A 43 18.52 -7.96 -12.06
C VAL A 43 18.83 -8.84 -13.27
N TYR A 44 19.80 -9.72 -13.11
CA TYR A 44 20.21 -10.67 -14.14
C TYR A 44 20.22 -12.09 -13.56
N LYS A 45 19.48 -13.01 -14.19
CA LYS A 45 19.32 -14.41 -13.73
C LYS A 45 18.94 -14.54 -12.23
N GLY A 46 18.08 -13.64 -11.75
CA GLY A 46 17.64 -13.63 -10.34
C GLY A 46 18.66 -13.03 -9.36
N ALA A 47 19.86 -12.65 -9.82
CA ALA A 47 20.83 -11.92 -9.00
C ALA A 47 20.68 -10.41 -9.20
N VAL A 48 20.57 -9.67 -8.10
CA VAL A 48 20.57 -8.20 -8.12
C VAL A 48 22.01 -7.72 -8.28
N MET A 49 22.29 -7.00 -9.35
CA MET A 49 23.57 -6.39 -9.63
C MET A 49 23.64 -5.06 -8.88
N LYS A 50 24.44 -5.01 -7.81
CA LYS A 50 24.50 -3.85 -6.88
C LYS A 50 25.83 -3.09 -6.92
N GLU A 51 26.92 -3.74 -7.35
CA GLU A 51 28.26 -3.18 -7.25
C GLU A 51 28.61 -2.42 -8.53
N ASP A 52 28.56 -1.09 -8.47
CA ASP A 52 28.86 -0.21 -9.60
C ASP A 52 30.30 -0.34 -10.09
N GLY A 53 31.23 -0.69 -9.20
CA GLY A 53 32.64 -0.91 -9.52
C GLY A 53 32.97 -2.30 -10.07
N ALA A 54 32.03 -3.25 -10.04
CA ALA A 54 32.29 -4.60 -10.52
C ALA A 54 32.18 -4.67 -12.05
N PRO A 55 33.12 -5.33 -12.75
CA PRO A 55 33.01 -5.53 -14.19
C PRO A 55 31.84 -6.45 -14.52
N LEU A 56 31.24 -6.27 -15.70
CA LEU A 56 30.13 -7.11 -16.17
C LEU A 56 30.49 -8.61 -16.23
N SER A 57 31.78 -8.93 -16.37
CA SER A 57 32.34 -10.28 -16.24
C SER A 57 31.98 -10.96 -14.91
N THR A 58 31.97 -10.22 -13.80
CA THR A 58 31.67 -10.74 -12.45
C THR A 58 30.26 -11.32 -12.37
N TYR A 59 29.33 -10.71 -13.11
CA TYR A 59 27.94 -11.13 -13.16
C TYR A 59 27.66 -12.16 -14.27
N LYS A 60 28.69 -12.62 -14.98
CA LYS A 60 28.59 -13.60 -16.08
C LYS A 60 27.58 -13.15 -17.14
N LEU A 61 27.59 -11.85 -17.46
CA LEU A 61 26.73 -11.28 -18.49
C LEU A 61 27.15 -11.85 -19.85
N LYS A 62 26.17 -12.35 -20.63
CA LYS A 62 26.40 -12.94 -21.96
C LYS A 62 25.83 -12.05 -23.06
N GLU A 63 26.28 -12.30 -24.29
CA GLU A 63 25.61 -11.79 -25.48
C GLU A 63 24.15 -12.27 -25.50
N ASN A 64 23.23 -11.35 -25.78
CA ASN A 64 21.77 -11.52 -25.72
C ASN A 64 21.23 -11.76 -24.31
N ALA A 65 21.96 -11.33 -23.28
CA ALA A 65 21.47 -11.36 -21.90
C ALA A 65 20.22 -10.51 -21.72
N THR A 66 19.25 -11.05 -20.97
CA THR A 66 18.05 -10.33 -20.52
C THR A 66 18.26 -9.82 -19.09
N ILE A 67 18.28 -8.51 -18.93
CA ILE A 67 18.38 -7.82 -17.64
C ILE A 67 17.00 -7.22 -17.33
N ALA A 68 16.52 -7.36 -16.10
CA ALA A 68 15.33 -6.64 -15.65
C ALA A 68 15.76 -5.37 -14.92
N LEU A 69 15.21 -4.23 -15.35
CA LEU A 69 15.32 -2.95 -14.67
C LEU A 69 14.10 -2.80 -13.76
N ILE A 70 14.34 -2.76 -12.45
CA ILE A 70 13.31 -2.75 -11.42
C ILE A 70 13.44 -1.46 -10.60
N GLY A 71 12.43 -0.61 -10.66
CA GLY A 71 12.40 0.70 -10.00
C GLY A 71 12.38 1.86 -11.00
N GLY A 72 12.24 3.09 -10.48
CA GLY A 72 12.19 4.31 -11.30
C GLY A 72 10.79 4.75 -11.72
N HIS A 73 9.78 4.63 -10.85
CA HIS A 73 8.53 5.38 -11.05
C HIS A 73 8.80 6.86 -10.73
N THR A 74 9.18 7.63 -11.75
CA THR A 74 9.15 9.09 -11.65
C THR A 74 7.68 9.51 -11.52
N LEU A 75 7.31 9.98 -10.35
CA LEU A 75 6.12 10.80 -10.16
C LEU A 75 6.24 12.02 -11.09
N SER A 76 5.51 12.01 -12.20
CA SER A 76 5.12 13.24 -12.90
C SER A 76 3.72 13.61 -12.45
N SER A 77 3.57 14.65 -11.63
CA SER A 77 2.90 15.91 -12.02
C SER A 77 2.83 16.89 -10.85
N GLU A 78 3.05 18.18 -11.16
CA GLU A 78 2.51 19.40 -10.54
C GLU A 78 2.67 19.59 -9.00
N THR A 79 3.42 20.56 -8.51
CA THR A 79 3.29 22.01 -8.76
C THR A 79 4.56 22.71 -8.26
N SER A 80 5.16 23.57 -9.06
CA SER A 80 6.26 24.44 -8.60
C SER A 80 6.11 25.81 -9.24
N SER A 81 5.16 26.57 -8.70
CA SER A 81 5.11 28.02 -8.83
C SER A 81 5.38 28.62 -7.47
N THR A 82 6.62 29.00 -7.19
CA THR A 82 7.01 30.20 -6.39
C THR A 82 8.54 30.33 -6.33
N SER A 83 9.04 31.16 -7.24
CA SER A 83 10.05 32.22 -7.02
C SER A 83 11.21 32.00 -6.04
N ALA A 84 12.40 31.89 -6.66
CA ALA A 84 13.75 32.30 -6.26
C ALA A 84 13.95 33.11 -4.96
N THR A 85 14.98 32.75 -4.18
CA THR A 85 16.09 33.64 -3.75
C THR A 85 17.33 32.78 -3.39
N ALA A 86 18.51 33.38 -3.56
CA ALA A 86 19.83 32.79 -3.73
C ALA A 86 20.58 32.28 -2.47
N ALA A 87 21.71 31.62 -2.77
CA ALA A 87 22.95 31.44 -1.99
C ALA A 87 23.10 30.18 -1.09
N ALA A 88 24.12 29.38 -1.44
CA ALA A 88 24.69 28.27 -0.66
C ALA A 88 25.50 28.77 0.58
N PRO A 89 26.13 27.93 1.46
CA PRO A 89 26.24 26.46 1.45
C PRO A 89 26.07 25.76 2.85
N ARG A 90 26.08 24.41 2.83
CA ARG A 90 26.38 23.46 3.95
C ARG A 90 25.39 23.34 5.12
N MET A 91 24.63 22.25 5.14
CA MET A 91 24.75 21.06 6.04
C MET A 91 23.55 20.11 5.80
N PRO A 92 23.72 18.76 5.86
CA PRO A 92 22.68 17.82 5.44
C PRO A 92 21.87 17.27 6.63
N ASN A 93 20.54 17.41 6.61
CA ASN A 93 19.60 16.51 7.31
C ASN A 93 18.15 16.76 6.82
N PRO A 94 17.21 15.79 6.80
CA PRO A 94 17.34 14.33 6.90
C PRO A 94 16.89 13.61 5.60
N LYS A 95 17.59 12.53 5.27
CA LYS A 95 17.22 11.60 4.19
C LYS A 95 16.02 10.75 4.65
N THR A 96 14.84 11.00 4.11
CA THR A 96 13.74 10.02 4.08
C THR A 96 14.11 8.91 3.09
N LYS A 97 14.79 7.91 3.65
CA LYS A 97 15.16 6.63 3.04
C LYS A 97 13.89 5.81 2.78
N SER A 98 13.56 5.57 1.52
CA SER A 98 12.79 4.36 1.14
C SER A 98 13.80 3.31 0.68
N THR A 99 14.59 2.82 1.64
CA THR A 99 15.45 1.65 1.48
C THR A 99 14.60 0.40 1.52
N SER A 100 14.81 -0.49 0.56
CA SER A 100 14.48 -1.91 0.65
C SER A 100 15.21 -2.51 1.87
N THR A 101 14.57 -2.42 3.03
CA THR A 101 14.94 -3.14 4.25
C THR A 101 14.24 -4.50 4.25
N PRO A 102 14.85 -5.56 4.81
CA PRO A 102 14.07 -6.72 5.23
C PRO A 102 12.90 -6.23 6.10
N PRO A 103 11.71 -6.86 6.04
CA PRO A 103 10.59 -6.46 6.88
C PRO A 103 11.10 -6.43 8.33
N THR A 104 11.07 -5.24 8.93
CA THR A 104 11.45 -5.03 10.34
C THR A 104 10.18 -5.09 11.19
N GLU A 105 10.35 -5.42 12.46
CA GLU A 105 9.23 -5.40 13.43
C GLU A 105 8.47 -4.06 13.39
N GLU A 106 9.21 -2.94 13.33
CA GLU A 106 8.63 -1.60 13.24
C GLU A 106 7.82 -1.39 11.94
N SER A 107 8.33 -1.86 10.80
CA SER A 107 7.59 -1.76 9.54
C SER A 107 6.29 -2.57 9.57
N THR A 108 6.30 -3.72 10.23
CA THR A 108 5.10 -4.54 10.41
C THR A 108 4.13 -3.88 11.38
N ILE A 109 4.61 -3.27 12.46
CA ILE A 109 3.77 -2.49 13.38
C ILE A 109 3.10 -1.33 12.65
N VAL A 110 3.83 -0.61 11.80
CA VAL A 110 3.27 0.49 10.98
C VAL A 110 2.21 -0.05 10.02
N ALA A 111 2.46 -1.19 9.36
CA ALA A 111 1.48 -1.82 8.48
C ALA A 111 0.19 -2.24 9.22
N ILE A 112 0.32 -2.82 10.43
CA ILE A 112 -0.81 -3.16 11.30
C ILE A 112 -1.63 -1.91 11.64
N ARG A 113 -0.95 -0.83 12.06
CA ARG A 113 -1.62 0.43 12.43
C ARG A 113 -2.33 1.06 11.24
N HIS A 114 -1.71 1.05 10.06
CA HIS A 114 -2.33 1.59 8.86
C HIS A 114 -3.57 0.80 8.45
N GLU A 115 -3.54 -0.53 8.56
CA GLU A 115 -4.74 -1.35 8.28
C GLU A 115 -5.87 -1.03 9.26
N LEU A 116 -5.55 -0.84 10.53
CA LEU A 116 -6.53 -0.46 11.54
C LEU A 116 -7.10 0.96 11.31
N GLU A 117 -6.27 1.92 10.93
CA GLU A 117 -6.72 3.27 10.59
C GLU A 117 -7.69 3.25 9.40
N ARG A 118 -7.39 2.43 8.38
CA ARG A 118 -8.31 2.25 7.25
C ARG A 118 -9.68 1.73 7.70
N VAL A 119 -9.73 0.78 8.65
CA VAL A 119 -11.00 0.30 9.20
C VAL A 119 -11.73 1.43 9.91
N ARG A 120 -11.03 2.22 10.71
CA ARG A 120 -11.61 3.37 11.44
C ARG A 120 -12.13 4.47 10.53
N GLU A 121 -11.42 4.79 9.46
CA GLU A 121 -11.80 5.89 8.57
C GLU A 121 -12.87 5.48 7.55
N MET A 122 -12.87 4.22 7.09
CA MET A 122 -13.77 3.79 6.03
C MET A 122 -14.94 2.93 6.52
N LEU A 123 -14.70 2.00 7.45
CA LEU A 123 -15.71 0.99 7.82
C LEU A 123 -16.49 1.37 9.07
N VAL A 124 -15.86 1.98 10.07
CA VAL A 124 -16.55 2.38 11.31
C VAL A 124 -17.68 3.38 11.05
N PRO A 125 -17.51 4.46 10.24
CA PRO A 125 -18.59 5.40 9.97
C PRO A 125 -19.75 4.75 9.21
N ASP A 126 -19.45 3.85 8.27
CA ASP A 126 -20.45 3.12 7.51
C ASP A 126 -21.24 2.14 8.42
N VAL A 127 -20.57 1.47 9.35
CA VAL A 127 -21.20 0.62 10.36
C VAL A 127 -22.06 1.45 11.32
N ASP A 128 -21.56 2.57 11.83
CA ASP A 128 -22.32 3.44 12.73
C ASP A 128 -23.57 4.03 12.04
N ALA A 129 -23.46 4.45 10.78
CA ALA A 129 -24.59 4.91 9.98
C ALA A 129 -25.62 3.79 9.76
N PHE A 130 -25.15 2.57 9.49
CA PHE A 130 -26.00 1.40 9.32
C PHE A 130 -26.75 1.04 10.61
N VAL A 131 -26.05 1.00 11.75
CA VAL A 131 -26.64 0.74 13.07
C VAL A 131 -27.67 1.82 13.44
N GLN A 132 -27.40 3.09 13.14
CA GLN A 132 -28.33 4.18 13.37
C GLN A 132 -29.59 4.07 12.48
N ALA A 133 -29.43 3.66 11.23
CA ALA A 133 -30.54 3.40 10.32
C ALA A 133 -31.41 2.22 10.78
N LEU A 134 -30.80 1.16 11.35
CA LEU A 134 -31.54 0.05 11.98
C LEU A 134 -32.35 0.51 13.19
N ALA A 135 -31.73 1.25 14.12
CA ALA A 135 -32.41 1.76 15.31
C ALA A 135 -33.61 2.65 14.96
N SER A 136 -33.46 3.48 13.93
CA SER A 136 -34.53 4.35 13.41
C SER A 136 -35.67 3.55 12.74
N SER A 137 -35.38 2.34 12.25
CA SER A 137 -36.37 1.45 11.64
C SER A 137 -37.16 0.65 12.68
N THR A 138 -36.54 0.28 13.80
CA THR A 138 -37.20 -0.47 14.89
C THR A 138 -38.08 0.42 15.78
N GLY A 139 -37.78 1.73 15.85
CA GLY A 139 -38.51 2.69 16.69
C GLY A 139 -39.85 3.22 16.15
N ASN A 140 -40.34 2.78 14.98
CA ASN A 140 -41.59 3.26 14.36
C ASN A 140 -42.78 2.29 14.52
N GLY A 141 -42.79 1.49 15.59
CA GLY A 141 -43.94 0.71 16.02
C GLY A 141 -44.69 1.40 17.16
N ASP A 142 -45.89 1.91 16.84
CA ASP A 142 -46.99 2.36 17.73
C ASP A 142 -46.92 3.75 18.41
N GLU A 143 -47.65 4.76 17.87
CA GLU A 143 -49.02 5.11 18.34
C GLU A 143 -49.63 6.35 17.64
N ASN A 144 -50.83 6.13 17.09
CA ASN A 144 -52.01 7.01 17.06
C ASN A 144 -52.15 8.15 16.02
N GLY A 145 -53.36 8.20 15.43
CA GLY A 145 -53.67 8.95 14.22
C GLY A 145 -53.90 10.44 14.42
N ASN A 146 -53.49 11.22 13.43
CA ASN A 146 -54.16 12.47 13.11
C ASN A 146 -54.05 12.76 11.62
N ALA A 147 -55.18 13.11 11.02
CA ALA A 147 -55.31 13.42 9.61
C ALA A 147 -54.64 14.76 9.28
N GLY A 148 -53.99 14.81 8.11
CA GLY A 148 -53.67 16.08 7.43
C GLY A 148 -52.19 16.46 7.46
N GLY A 149 -51.42 15.94 6.52
CA GLY A 149 -50.07 16.41 6.21
C GLY A 149 -49.45 15.58 5.09
N VAL A 150 -49.14 16.24 3.99
CA VAL A 150 -48.64 15.65 2.73
C VAL A 150 -47.41 14.76 2.95
N PRO A 151 -47.35 13.52 2.41
CA PRO A 151 -46.19 12.66 2.57
C PRO A 151 -45.15 13.00 1.49
N GLU A 152 -44.26 13.95 1.76
CA GLU A 152 -43.03 14.06 0.98
C GLU A 152 -41.97 13.12 1.58
N SER A 153 -42.24 11.83 1.40
CA SER A 153 -41.39 10.72 1.79
C SER A 153 -40.11 10.73 0.95
N HIS A 154 -39.08 11.42 1.44
CA HIS A 154 -37.71 11.07 1.08
C HIS A 154 -37.43 9.69 1.69
N PRO A 155 -37.15 8.64 0.90
CA PRO A 155 -36.71 7.38 1.48
C PRO A 155 -35.33 7.63 2.08
N GLY A 156 -35.28 7.89 3.39
CA GLY A 156 -34.03 7.78 4.13
C GLY A 156 -33.41 6.39 3.87
N PRO A 157 -32.08 6.28 3.83
CA PRO A 157 -31.41 5.01 3.54
C PRO A 157 -31.86 3.96 4.57
N LYS A 158 -32.66 3.00 4.13
CA LYS A 158 -33.09 1.88 4.96
C LYS A 158 -31.96 0.86 5.00
N ALA A 159 -31.58 0.44 6.20
CA ALA A 159 -30.60 -0.62 6.40
C ALA A 159 -31.09 -1.92 5.71
N THR A 160 -30.35 -2.40 4.70
CA THR A 160 -30.71 -3.62 3.97
C THR A 160 -29.86 -4.83 4.40
N PRO A 161 -30.34 -6.08 4.19
CA PRO A 161 -29.52 -7.28 4.40
C PRO A 161 -28.26 -7.32 3.52
N LEU A 162 -28.30 -6.67 2.35
CA LEU A 162 -27.16 -6.56 1.45
C LEU A 162 -26.07 -5.68 2.07
N ASP A 163 -26.44 -4.58 2.72
CA ASP A 163 -25.49 -3.68 3.38
C ASP A 163 -24.81 -4.36 4.57
N HIS A 164 -25.57 -5.11 5.38
CA HIS A 164 -25.00 -5.94 6.47
C HIS A 164 -23.99 -6.96 5.92
N SER A 165 -24.37 -7.70 4.86
CA SER A 165 -23.49 -8.70 4.23
C SER A 165 -22.22 -8.06 3.66
N ARG A 166 -22.36 -6.88 3.04
CA ARG A 166 -21.22 -6.14 2.49
C ARG A 166 -20.26 -5.65 3.58
N LEU A 167 -20.79 -5.07 4.65
CA LEU A 167 -19.98 -4.53 5.75
C LEU A 167 -19.27 -5.65 6.52
N SER A 168 -19.98 -6.74 6.81
CA SER A 168 -19.39 -7.93 7.44
C SER A 168 -18.27 -8.53 6.58
N GLU A 169 -18.46 -8.65 5.25
CA GLU A 169 -17.42 -9.13 4.35
C GLU A 169 -16.18 -8.22 4.36
N LEU A 170 -16.36 -6.90 4.30
CA LEU A 170 -15.23 -5.95 4.33
C LEU A 170 -14.43 -6.01 5.64
N LEU A 171 -15.12 -6.17 6.77
CA LEU A 171 -14.50 -6.37 8.08
C LEU A 171 -13.75 -7.72 8.15
N LEU A 172 -14.34 -8.79 7.63
CA LEU A 172 -13.69 -10.11 7.51
C LEU A 172 -12.44 -10.07 6.63
N GLN A 173 -12.50 -9.35 5.50
CA GLN A 173 -11.33 -9.14 4.65
C GLN A 173 -10.22 -8.38 5.39
N SER A 174 -10.56 -7.40 6.23
CA SER A 174 -9.58 -6.69 7.06
C SER A 174 -8.89 -7.62 8.07
N LEU A 175 -9.64 -8.55 8.68
CA LEU A 175 -9.09 -9.54 9.60
C LEU A 175 -8.10 -10.47 8.90
N LEU A 176 -8.46 -10.97 7.71
CA LEU A 176 -7.58 -11.81 6.90
C LEU A 176 -6.29 -11.07 6.50
N ARG A 177 -6.37 -9.76 6.21
CA ARG A 177 -5.19 -8.93 5.93
C ARG A 177 -4.29 -8.79 7.16
N LEU A 178 -4.86 -8.55 8.35
CA LEU A 178 -4.11 -8.49 9.61
C LEU A 178 -3.42 -9.83 9.93
N ASP A 179 -4.03 -10.96 9.59
CA ASP A 179 -3.42 -12.28 9.77
C ASP A 179 -2.31 -12.58 8.77
N ALA A 180 -2.45 -12.11 7.52
CA ALA A 180 -1.40 -12.26 6.51
C ALA A 180 -0.09 -11.54 6.90
N LEU A 181 -0.17 -10.44 7.67
CA LEU A 181 1.02 -9.72 8.18
C LEU A 181 1.87 -10.58 9.13
N HIS A 182 1.30 -11.62 9.75
CA HIS A 182 2.04 -12.55 10.59
C HIS A 182 2.97 -13.48 9.79
N VAL A 183 2.61 -13.79 8.54
CA VAL A 183 3.37 -14.72 7.68
C VAL A 183 4.67 -14.09 7.16
N SER A 184 4.79 -12.76 7.18
CA SER A 184 5.94 -12.04 6.64
C SER A 184 7.22 -12.10 7.51
N GLY A 185 7.12 -12.65 8.73
CA GLY A 185 8.23 -12.75 9.69
C GLY A 185 8.64 -14.20 9.96
N LEU A 186 8.91 -14.98 8.91
CA LEU A 186 9.04 -16.45 8.91
C LEU A 186 10.31 -16.99 9.63
N GLY A 187 10.61 -16.49 10.83
CA GLY A 187 11.70 -16.93 11.70
C GLY A 187 12.05 -16.01 12.88
N ALA A 188 11.43 -14.83 13.02
CA ALA A 188 11.74 -13.88 14.09
C ALA A 188 10.54 -13.68 15.04
N ASP A 189 10.77 -13.85 16.35
CA ASP A 189 9.78 -13.50 17.36
C ASP A 189 9.72 -11.99 17.54
N TRP A 190 8.66 -11.38 17.02
CA TRP A 190 8.34 -9.96 17.18
C TRP A 190 7.21 -9.80 18.20
N PRO A 191 7.52 -9.73 19.51
CA PRO A 191 6.52 -9.69 20.56
C PRO A 191 5.62 -8.45 20.45
N ASP A 192 6.18 -7.29 20.08
CA ASP A 192 5.42 -6.05 20.02
C ASP A 192 4.48 -6.04 18.81
N ALA A 193 4.94 -6.55 17.65
CA ALA A 193 4.08 -6.73 16.49
C ALA A 193 2.92 -7.71 16.77
N ARG A 194 3.17 -8.79 17.52
CA ARG A 194 2.12 -9.73 17.94
C ARG A 194 1.08 -9.08 18.85
N VAL A 195 1.52 -8.28 19.83
CA VAL A 195 0.62 -7.54 20.74
C VAL A 195 -0.20 -6.53 19.96
N GLN A 196 0.43 -5.73 19.09
CA GLN A 196 -0.26 -4.75 18.25
C GLN A 196 -1.29 -5.40 17.32
N ARG A 197 -0.93 -6.52 16.67
CA ARG A 197 -1.88 -7.28 15.85
C ARG A 197 -3.06 -7.77 16.66
N LYS A 198 -2.83 -8.33 17.86
CA LYS A 198 -3.91 -8.83 18.72
C LYS A 198 -4.84 -7.71 19.17
N ALA A 199 -4.29 -6.53 19.48
CA ALA A 199 -5.09 -5.35 19.77
C ALA A 199 -5.93 -4.94 18.56
N ALA A 200 -5.32 -4.91 17.37
CA ALA A 200 -6.02 -4.56 16.14
C ALA A 200 -7.15 -5.53 15.78
N VAL A 201 -6.88 -6.84 15.86
CA VAL A 201 -7.88 -7.89 15.64
C VAL A 201 -9.05 -7.75 16.61
N ARG A 202 -8.78 -7.50 17.90
CA ARG A 202 -9.85 -7.29 18.89
C ARG A 202 -10.72 -6.09 18.57
N GLU A 203 -10.13 -5.02 18.06
CA GLU A 203 -10.90 -3.83 17.69
C GLU A 203 -11.80 -4.09 16.48
N VAL A 204 -11.27 -4.71 15.42
CA VAL A 204 -12.07 -5.07 14.24
C VAL A 204 -13.17 -6.08 14.60
N GLN A 205 -12.88 -7.05 15.47
CA GLN A 205 -13.88 -7.98 16.01
C GLN A 205 -14.96 -7.23 16.79
N GLY A 206 -14.61 -6.26 17.64
CA GLY A 206 -15.62 -5.46 18.35
C GLY A 206 -16.53 -4.63 17.43
N VAL A 207 -16.02 -4.17 16.28
CA VAL A 207 -16.85 -3.50 15.25
C VAL A 207 -17.78 -4.51 14.56
N LEU A 208 -17.29 -5.72 14.27
CA LEU A 208 -18.09 -6.81 13.71
C LEU A 208 -19.20 -7.24 14.68
N ASP A 209 -18.87 -7.45 15.94
CA ASP A 209 -19.82 -7.83 16.99
C ASP A 209 -20.92 -6.78 17.14
N ARG A 210 -20.57 -5.49 17.14
CA ARG A 210 -21.55 -4.39 17.16
C ARG A 210 -22.50 -4.43 15.96
N LEU A 211 -21.97 -4.67 14.76
CA LEU A 211 -22.75 -4.77 13.54
C LEU A 211 -23.74 -5.95 13.61
N ASP A 212 -23.26 -7.11 14.09
CA ASP A 212 -24.06 -8.33 14.20
C ASP A 212 -25.09 -8.25 15.32
N GLU A 213 -24.75 -7.68 16.48
CA GLU A 213 -25.69 -7.42 17.57
C GLU A 213 -26.83 -6.49 17.14
N ALA A 214 -26.51 -5.38 16.47
CA ALA A 214 -27.53 -4.46 15.96
C ALA A 214 -28.44 -5.14 14.92
N TRP A 215 -27.88 -6.00 14.08
CA TRP A 215 -28.65 -6.78 13.12
C TRP A 215 -29.53 -7.85 13.79
N ALA A 216 -29.07 -8.47 14.86
CA ALA A 216 -29.82 -9.46 15.62
C ALA A 216 -30.98 -8.85 16.44
N LEU A 217 -30.89 -7.56 16.79
CA LEU A 217 -31.90 -6.81 17.56
C LEU A 217 -33.02 -6.17 16.73
N ARG A 218 -32.96 -6.31 15.40
CA ARG A 218 -33.97 -5.78 14.47
C ARG A 218 -35.33 -6.48 14.60
#